data_AF-A0A2N9AV23-F1
#
_entry.id   AF-A0A2N9AV23-F1
#
_cell.length_a   1.000
_cell.length_b   1.000
_cell.length_c   1.000
_cell.angle_alpha   90.00
_cell.angle_beta   90.00
_cell.angle_gamma   90.00
#
_symmetry.space_group_name_H-M   'P 1'
#
loop_
_entity.id
_entity.type
_entity.pdbx_description
1 polymer ?
#
loop_
_entity_poly.entity_id
_entity_poly.type
_entity_poly.pdbx_seq_one_letter_code
_entity_poly.pdbx_strand_id
1 'polypeptide(L)'
;MPDPSEPRGEPEPGASSKPSAKKARKRVRDARQLRAQLRTHIERQIARFDAALETAAPPAGLDSAKVLRDLGALKTMLDDMKAADRAARKGGTDGAASRPTLHAADLVAMRTDIARRYAAFAAAEPDDGVPDPSLAGPSAPA
;
A
#
# COMPACT_ATOMS: atom_id res chain seq x y z
N MET A 1 9.81 -43.46 -43.96
CA MET A 1 10.48 -42.15 -43.81
C MET A 1 9.69 -41.35 -42.79
N PRO A 2 10.05 -41.38 -41.50
CA PRO A 2 9.46 -40.48 -40.49
C PRO A 2 10.24 -39.17 -40.41
N ASP A 3 9.52 -38.06 -40.35
CA ASP A 3 10.01 -36.70 -40.13
C ASP A 3 9.99 -36.39 -38.62
N PRO A 4 11.08 -35.91 -37.98
CA PRO A 4 11.11 -35.59 -36.56
C PRO A 4 11.22 -34.08 -36.33
N SER A 5 10.15 -33.38 -35.92
CA SER A 5 10.25 -32.04 -35.31
C SER A 5 8.92 -31.54 -34.77
N GLU A 6 8.71 -31.62 -33.46
CA GLU A 6 8.09 -30.53 -32.69
C GLU A 6 8.69 -30.52 -31.27
N PRO A 7 9.37 -29.44 -30.85
CA PRO A 7 9.85 -29.31 -29.49
C PRO A 7 8.71 -28.86 -28.58
N ARG A 8 8.38 -29.73 -27.62
CA ARG A 8 7.96 -29.46 -26.24
C ARG A 8 7.82 -27.96 -25.90
N GLY A 9 6.58 -27.46 -25.91
CA GLY A 9 6.24 -26.14 -25.38
C GLY A 9 6.69 -26.00 -23.92
N GLU A 10 7.49 -24.98 -23.66
CA GLU A 10 7.89 -24.55 -22.33
C GLU A 10 6.68 -24.06 -21.51
N PRO A 11 6.68 -24.24 -20.18
CA PRO A 11 5.62 -23.74 -19.32
C PRO A 11 5.77 -22.21 -19.14
N GLU A 12 4.82 -21.47 -19.70
CA GLU A 12 4.62 -20.02 -19.48
C GLU A 12 4.76 -19.64 -17.99
N PRO A 13 5.73 -18.80 -17.61
CA PRO A 13 5.83 -18.26 -16.27
C PRO A 13 4.97 -16.99 -16.16
N GLY A 14 3.99 -17.01 -15.26
CA GLY A 14 3.43 -15.77 -14.73
C GLY A 14 1.95 -15.55 -14.99
N ALA A 15 1.10 -16.45 -14.50
CA ALA A 15 -0.26 -16.08 -14.15
C ALA A 15 -0.22 -15.04 -13.01
N SER A 16 -0.13 -13.75 -13.38
CA SER A 16 -0.31 -12.62 -12.47
C SER A 16 -1.71 -12.69 -11.87
N SER A 17 -1.81 -13.34 -10.72
CA SER A 17 -3.03 -13.50 -9.95
C SER A 17 -3.44 -12.17 -9.33
N LYS A 18 -3.93 -11.23 -10.14
CA LYS A 18 -4.61 -10.04 -9.64
C LYS A 18 -5.86 -10.51 -8.88
N PRO A 19 -6.04 -10.16 -7.60
CA PRO A 19 -7.21 -10.57 -6.85
C PRO A 19 -8.46 -10.02 -7.55
N SER A 20 -9.42 -10.90 -7.86
CA SER A 20 -10.62 -10.49 -8.59
C SER A 20 -11.35 -9.37 -7.85
N ALA A 21 -11.82 -8.36 -8.59
CA ALA A 21 -12.51 -7.18 -8.02
C ALA A 21 -13.67 -7.55 -7.09
N LYS A 22 -14.30 -8.72 -7.30
CA LYS A 22 -15.33 -9.29 -6.43
C LYS A 22 -14.82 -9.62 -5.02
N LYS A 23 -13.62 -10.21 -4.91
CA LYS A 23 -12.97 -10.52 -3.61
C LYS A 23 -12.59 -9.23 -2.88
N ALA A 24 -12.08 -8.21 -3.59
CA ALA A 24 -11.76 -6.91 -3.01
C ALA A 24 -13.00 -6.19 -2.44
N ARG A 25 -14.11 -6.14 -3.21
CA ARG A 25 -15.38 -5.54 -2.75
C ARG A 25 -15.95 -6.24 -1.51
N LYS A 26 -15.85 -7.57 -1.44
CA LYS A 26 -16.27 -8.34 -0.25
C LYS A 26 -15.46 -7.95 0.99
N ARG A 27 -14.12 -7.93 0.89
CA ARG A 27 -13.24 -7.52 2.00
C ARG A 27 -13.53 -6.11 2.52
N VAL A 28 -13.81 -5.16 1.63
CA VAL A 28 -14.18 -3.78 2.03
C VAL A 28 -15.51 -3.75 2.78
N ARG A 29 -16.51 -4.54 2.35
CA ARG A 29 -17.79 -4.68 3.07
C ARG A 29 -17.59 -5.31 4.45
N ASP A 30 -16.81 -6.38 4.53
CA ASP A 30 -16.50 -7.07 5.78
C ASP A 30 -15.79 -6.12 6.77
N ALA A 31 -14.82 -5.33 6.29
CA ALA A 31 -14.13 -4.33 7.11
C ALA A 31 -15.06 -3.22 7.61
N ARG A 32 -15.99 -2.74 6.78
CA ARG A 32 -16.99 -1.73 7.19
C ARG A 32 -17.94 -2.28 8.25
N GLN A 33 -18.35 -3.55 8.12
CA GLN A 33 -19.19 -4.22 9.11
C GLN A 33 -18.45 -4.42 10.43
N LEU A 34 -17.19 -4.85 10.40
CA LEU A 34 -16.36 -4.99 11.59
C LEU A 34 -16.20 -3.65 12.33
N ARG A 35 -15.94 -2.56 11.59
CA ARG A 35 -15.86 -1.20 12.16
C ARG A 35 -17.16 -0.78 12.83
N ALA A 36 -18.30 -1.07 12.21
CA ALA A 36 -19.61 -0.77 12.79
C ALA A 36 -19.84 -1.56 14.10
N GLN A 37 -19.52 -2.86 14.12
CA GLN A 37 -19.64 -3.69 15.31
C GLN A 37 -18.72 -3.22 16.45
N LEU A 38 -17.47 -2.89 16.13
CA LEU A 38 -16.50 -2.36 17.09
C LEU A 38 -17.01 -1.05 17.71
N ARG A 39 -17.52 -0.13 16.88
CA ARG A 39 -18.10 1.12 17.36
C ARG A 39 -19.24 0.87 18.36
N THR A 40 -20.20 0.00 18.02
CA THR A 40 -21.30 -0.33 18.94
C THR A 40 -20.78 -1.00 20.23
N HIS A 41 -19.71 -1.79 20.16
CA HIS A 41 -19.10 -2.38 21.35
C HIS A 41 -18.47 -1.33 22.26
N ILE A 42 -17.70 -0.39 21.69
CA ILE A 42 -17.10 0.73 22.43
C ILE A 42 -18.19 1.60 23.07
N GLU A 43 -19.25 1.94 22.33
CA GLU A 43 -20.39 2.72 22.86
C GLU A 43 -21.02 2.03 24.07
N ARG A 44 -21.19 0.70 24.04
CA ARG A 44 -21.69 -0.08 25.19
C ARG A 44 -20.70 -0.12 26.35
N GLN A 45 -19.39 -0.20 26.10
CA GLN A 45 -18.38 -0.18 27.16
C GLN A 45 -18.35 1.18 27.86
N ILE A 46 -18.41 2.28 27.11
CA ILE A 46 -18.53 3.64 27.63
C ILE A 46 -19.75 3.73 28.55
N ALA A 47 -20.94 3.32 28.08
CA ALA A 47 -22.16 3.36 28.88
C ALA A 47 -22.07 2.54 30.18
N ARG A 48 -21.36 1.41 30.19
CA ARG A 48 -21.13 0.60 31.40
C ARG A 48 -20.19 1.29 32.38
N PHE A 49 -19.14 1.94 31.90
CA PHE A 49 -18.24 2.72 32.75
C PHE A 49 -18.93 3.96 33.30
N ASP A 50 -19.69 4.68 32.48
CA ASP A 50 -20.48 5.83 32.93
C ASP A 50 -21.46 5.40 34.04
N ALA A 51 -22.20 4.30 33.85
CA ALA A 51 -23.10 3.76 34.88
C ALA A 51 -22.35 3.35 36.16
N ALA A 52 -21.16 2.75 36.04
CA ALA A 52 -20.35 2.37 37.21
C ALA A 52 -19.79 3.58 37.98
N LEU A 53 -19.60 4.72 37.31
CA LEU A 53 -19.19 5.97 37.93
C LEU A 53 -20.36 6.70 38.61
N GLU A 54 -21.58 6.57 38.07
CA GLU A 54 -22.78 7.18 38.63
C GLU A 54 -23.34 6.42 39.84
N THR A 55 -22.95 5.17 40.06
CA THR A 55 -23.39 4.40 41.23
C THR A 55 -22.81 4.95 42.53
N ALA A 56 -23.69 5.29 43.48
CA ALA A 56 -23.33 5.81 44.81
C ALA A 56 -22.50 4.82 45.67
N ALA A 57 -22.57 3.53 45.36
CA ALA A 57 -21.71 2.49 45.92
C ALA A 57 -20.94 1.82 44.78
N PRO A 58 -19.77 2.35 44.39
CA PRO A 58 -18.95 1.74 43.35
C PRO A 58 -18.53 0.33 43.78
N PRO A 59 -18.46 -0.64 42.86
CA PRO A 59 -17.90 -1.96 43.12
C PRO A 59 -16.58 -1.90 43.89
N ALA A 60 -16.41 -2.75 44.90
CA ALA A 60 -15.21 -2.78 45.71
C ALA A 60 -13.96 -2.96 44.83
N GLY A 61 -12.97 -2.06 44.95
CA GLY A 61 -11.74 -2.09 44.17
C GLY A 61 -11.78 -1.36 42.82
N LEU A 62 -12.82 -0.57 42.55
CA LEU A 62 -12.84 0.32 41.38
C LEU A 62 -11.83 1.46 41.52
N ASP A 63 -10.81 1.45 40.67
CA ASP A 63 -9.90 2.59 40.49
C ASP A 63 -10.55 3.60 39.53
N SER A 64 -11.27 4.57 40.11
CA SER A 64 -11.96 5.61 39.34
C SER A 64 -11.00 6.43 38.47
N ALA A 65 -9.74 6.61 38.87
CA ALA A 65 -8.76 7.34 38.06
C ALA A 65 -8.37 6.54 36.81
N LYS A 66 -8.21 5.22 36.95
CA LYS A 66 -8.03 4.32 35.81
C LYS A 66 -9.25 4.32 34.89
N VAL A 67 -10.46 4.23 35.45
CA VAL A 67 -11.70 4.27 34.64
C VAL A 67 -11.82 5.56 33.85
N LEU A 68 -11.53 6.72 34.45
CA LEU A 68 -11.58 8.00 33.73
C LEU A 68 -10.54 8.08 32.61
N ARG A 69 -9.35 7.50 32.81
CA ARG A 69 -8.32 7.39 31.76
C ARG A 69 -8.79 6.50 30.62
N ASP A 70 -9.31 5.32 30.94
CA ASP A 70 -9.81 4.35 29.96
C ASP A 70 -11.01 4.93 29.18
N LEU A 71 -11.92 5.63 29.88
CA LEU A 71 -13.06 6.34 29.29
C LEU A 71 -12.61 7.42 28.31
N GLY A 72 -11.58 8.20 28.67
CA GLY A 72 -10.97 9.20 27.78
C GLY A 72 -10.40 8.56 26.51
N ALA A 73 -9.62 7.49 26.67
CA ALA A 73 -9.03 6.76 25.54
C ALA A 73 -10.10 6.17 24.59
N LEU A 74 -11.17 5.61 25.14
CA LEU A 74 -12.29 5.06 24.34
C LEU A 74 -13.05 6.15 23.59
N LYS A 75 -13.27 7.33 24.18
CA LYS A 75 -13.91 8.48 23.51
C LYS A 75 -13.06 8.99 22.34
N THR A 76 -11.74 9.15 22.54
CA THR A 76 -10.81 9.53 21.47
C THR A 76 -10.83 8.52 20.32
N MET A 77 -10.78 7.22 20.62
CA MET A 77 -10.85 6.16 19.59
C MET A 77 -12.16 6.23 18.78
N LEU A 78 -13.28 6.51 19.42
CA LEU A 78 -14.58 6.65 18.76
C LEU A 78 -14.63 7.87 17.83
N ASP A 79 -14.00 8.98 18.25
CA ASP A 79 -13.89 10.18 17.42
C ASP A 79 -12.96 9.97 16.22
N ASP A 80 -11.85 9.25 16.39
CA ASP A 80 -10.95 8.85 15.30
C ASP A 80 -11.65 7.94 14.29
N MET A 81 -12.41 6.95 14.75
CA MET A 81 -13.22 6.08 13.89
C MET A 81 -14.26 6.89 13.10
N LYS A 82 -14.93 7.85 13.74
CA LYS A 82 -15.87 8.76 13.05
C LYS A 82 -15.15 9.65 12.03
N ALA A 83 -13.95 10.14 12.35
CA ALA A 83 -13.12 10.92 11.43
C ALA A 83 -12.69 10.09 10.21
N ALA A 84 -12.25 8.85 10.43
CA ALA A 84 -11.89 7.91 9.38
C ALA A 84 -13.09 7.55 8.50
N ASP A 85 -14.28 7.37 9.07
CA ASP A 85 -15.52 7.13 8.32
C ASP A 85 -15.94 8.35 7.48
N ARG A 86 -15.79 9.57 8.00
CA ARG A 86 -16.01 10.80 7.23
C ARG A 86 -15.00 10.93 6.09
N ALA A 87 -13.73 10.66 6.36
CA ALA A 87 -12.68 10.65 5.34
C ALA A 87 -12.94 9.59 4.26
N ALA A 88 -13.41 8.39 4.62
CA ALA A 88 -13.75 7.34 3.66
C ALA A 88 -14.98 7.69 2.80
N ARG A 89 -15.95 8.44 3.34
CA ARG A 89 -17.11 8.94 2.59
C ARG A 89 -16.75 10.09 1.66
N LYS A 90 -15.84 10.99 2.08
CA LYS A 90 -15.34 12.11 1.28
C LYS A 90 -14.31 11.66 0.24
N GLY A 91 -13.56 10.61 0.52
CA GLY A 91 -12.51 10.02 -0.32
C GLY A 91 -12.99 9.20 -1.51
N GLY A 92 -14.29 9.17 -1.81
CA GLY A 92 -14.81 8.60 -3.06
C GLY A 92 -14.39 9.40 -4.32
N THR A 93 -13.91 10.63 -4.13
CA THR A 93 -13.47 11.54 -5.22
C THR A 93 -12.07 12.13 -5.02
N ASP A 94 -11.48 12.04 -3.82
CA ASP A 94 -10.21 12.73 -3.52
C ASP A 94 -8.94 11.91 -3.82
N GLY A 95 -9.08 10.64 -4.23
CA GLY A 95 -7.97 9.83 -4.76
C GLY A 95 -7.62 10.09 -6.23
N ALA A 96 -8.47 10.84 -6.94
CA ALA A 96 -8.26 11.24 -8.34
C ALA A 96 -7.69 12.66 -8.48
N ALA A 97 -7.76 13.49 -7.43
CA ALA A 97 -7.35 14.89 -7.50
C ALA A 97 -5.86 15.13 -7.21
N SER A 98 -5.11 14.13 -6.73
CA SER A 98 -3.66 14.24 -6.45
C SER A 98 -2.79 13.28 -7.26
N ARG A 99 -3.37 12.69 -8.31
CA ARG A 99 -2.61 12.04 -9.36
C ARG A 99 -2.85 12.87 -10.61
N PRO A 100 -1.84 13.52 -11.21
CA PRO A 100 -2.05 14.12 -12.51
C PRO A 100 -2.59 13.00 -13.39
N THR A 101 -3.84 13.14 -13.84
CA THR A 101 -4.43 12.26 -14.84
C THR A 101 -3.69 12.58 -16.13
N LEU A 102 -2.49 12.04 -16.28
CA LEU A 102 -1.76 12.06 -17.54
C LEU A 102 -2.75 11.49 -18.56
N HIS A 103 -3.21 12.36 -19.45
CA HIS A 103 -4.14 11.94 -20.49
C HIS A 103 -3.45 10.87 -21.31
N ALA A 104 -4.21 9.98 -21.95
CA ALA A 104 -3.63 8.92 -22.77
C ALA A 104 -2.66 9.49 -23.83
N ALA A 105 -2.91 10.72 -24.29
CA ALA A 105 -2.02 11.49 -25.16
C ALA A 105 -0.65 11.79 -24.50
N ASP A 106 -0.62 12.20 -23.24
CA ASP A 106 0.62 12.52 -22.51
C ASP A 106 1.48 11.26 -22.30
N LEU A 107 0.83 10.12 -22.04
CA LEU A 107 1.53 8.83 -21.93
C LEU A 107 2.16 8.41 -23.26
N VAL A 108 1.49 8.67 -24.39
CA VAL A 108 2.05 8.41 -25.72
C VAL A 108 3.21 9.36 -26.01
N ALA A 109 3.09 10.64 -25.70
CA ALA A 109 4.16 11.63 -25.88
C ALA A 109 5.42 11.26 -25.08
N MET A 110 5.27 10.87 -23.81
CA MET A 110 6.40 10.42 -22.99
C MET A 110 7.04 9.14 -23.53
N ARG A 111 6.25 8.16 -24.01
CA ARG A 111 6.80 6.94 -24.61
C ARG A 111 7.61 7.24 -25.86
N THR A 112 7.13 8.15 -26.70
CA THR A 112 7.84 8.59 -27.91
C THR A 112 9.13 9.32 -27.56
N ASP A 113 9.10 10.19 -26.54
CA ASP A 113 10.30 10.89 -26.06
C ASP A 113 11.35 9.93 -25.48
N ILE A 114 10.92 8.95 -24.67
CA ILE A 114 11.79 7.89 -24.15
C ILE A 114 12.39 7.08 -25.29
N ALA A 115 11.57 6.63 -26.26
CA ALA A 115 12.04 5.86 -27.40
C ALA A 115 13.08 6.63 -28.23
N ARG A 116 12.88 7.93 -28.43
CA ARG A 116 13.84 8.81 -29.12
C ARG A 116 15.18 8.89 -28.38
N ARG A 117 15.15 9.07 -27.06
CA ARG A 117 16.37 9.13 -26.24
C ARG A 117 17.13 7.81 -26.27
N TYR A 118 16.42 6.68 -26.20
CA TYR A 118 17.04 5.36 -26.32
C TYR A 118 17.61 5.10 -27.72
N ALA A 119 16.94 5.52 -28.78
CA ALA A 119 17.46 5.41 -30.15
C ALA A 119 18.72 6.26 -30.35
N ALA A 120 18.74 7.48 -29.80
CA ALA A 120 19.92 8.34 -29.84
C ALA A 120 21.09 7.75 -29.03
N PHE A 121 20.81 7.13 -27.88
CA PHE A 121 21.80 6.41 -27.09
C PHE A 121 22.34 5.17 -27.81
N ALA A 122 21.45 4.37 -28.43
CA ALA A 122 21.85 3.16 -29.17
C ALA A 122 22.62 3.48 -30.46
N ALA A 123 22.37 4.65 -31.08
CA ALA A 123 23.11 5.11 -32.25
C ALA A 123 24.45 5.77 -31.89
N ALA A 124 24.66 6.12 -30.62
CA ALA A 124 25.97 6.50 -30.11
C ALA A 124 26.73 5.20 -29.80
N GLU A 125 27.36 4.62 -30.82
CA GLU A 125 28.32 3.52 -30.66
C GLU A 125 29.34 3.91 -29.57
N PRO A 126 29.68 3.00 -28.64
CA PRO A 126 30.81 3.20 -27.76
C PRO A 126 32.08 3.22 -28.64
N ASP A 127 32.77 4.35 -28.68
CA ASP A 127 34.17 4.36 -29.05
C ASP A 127 34.89 3.40 -28.07
N ASP A 128 35.35 2.26 -28.58
CA ASP A 128 36.04 1.18 -27.87
C ASP A 128 37.36 1.72 -27.27
N GLY A 129 37.25 2.50 -26.20
CA GLY A 129 38.33 2.84 -25.31
C GLY A 129 38.26 1.93 -24.09
N VAL A 130 38.62 0.65 -24.23
CA VAL A 130 38.88 -0.22 -23.09
C VAL A 130 39.97 0.44 -22.22
N PRO A 131 39.70 0.83 -20.96
CA PRO A 131 40.79 1.22 -20.08
C PRO A 131 41.50 -0.08 -19.66
N ASP A 132 42.68 -0.34 -20.25
CA ASP A 132 43.54 -1.46 -19.87
C ASP A 132 43.95 -1.31 -18.38
N PRO A 133 43.53 -2.24 -17.50
CA PRO A 133 44.01 -2.31 -16.14
C PRO A 133 44.88 -3.56 -15.97
N SER A 134 46.09 -3.60 -16.54
CA SER A 134 47.10 -4.56 -16.10
C SER A 134 48.56 -4.14 -16.31
N LEU A 135 49.17 -3.78 -15.17
CA LEU A 135 50.42 -4.36 -14.68
C LEU A 135 51.67 -4.22 -15.57
N ALA A 136 52.42 -3.14 -15.32
CA ALA A 136 53.88 -3.16 -15.41
C ALA A 136 54.50 -2.47 -14.20
N GLY A 137 54.57 -3.18 -13.07
CA GLY A 137 55.62 -2.95 -12.07
C GLY A 137 56.80 -3.90 -12.33
N PRO A 138 57.86 -3.84 -11.52
CA PRO A 138 58.89 -2.80 -11.45
C PRO A 138 60.23 -3.34 -11.98
N SER A 139 61.09 -2.49 -12.56
CA SER A 139 62.52 -2.83 -12.67
C SER A 139 63.39 -1.58 -12.63
N ALA A 140 63.98 -1.33 -11.46
CA ALA A 140 65.27 -0.64 -11.38
C ALA A 140 66.34 -1.50 -12.08
N PRO A 141 67.43 -0.88 -12.55
CA PRO A 141 68.72 -1.36 -12.02
C PRO A 141 69.79 -0.28 -11.82
N ALA A 142 70.62 -0.58 -10.81
CA ALA A 142 72.04 -0.30 -10.57
C ALA A 142 72.57 1.13 -10.64
#